data_AF-A0A8J8A644-F1
#
_entry.id   AF-A0A8J8A644-F1
#
_cell.length_a   1.000
_cell.length_b   1.000
_cell.length_c   1.000
_cell.angle_alpha   90.00
_cell.angle_beta   90.00
_cell.angle_gamma   90.00
#
_symmetry.space_group_name_H-M   'P 1'
#
loop_
_entity.id
_entity.type
_entity.pdbx_description
1 polymer ?
#
loop_
_entity_poly.entity_id
_entity_poly.type
_entity_poly.pdbx_seq_one_letter_code
_entity_poly.pdbx_strand_id
1 'polypeptide(L)'
;MDIIKSRAKTKITTFWPLGQKIVDPKTGRVVQLPKVFRDEEGLREFLDEVLERALQKEEYYTEFRGQSFVKLRVNLNELGMHIDGIDVVEFQFSYNQAKGAYQLITAYPSKGKKVLGYVWDREKQSGRWIRMG
;
A
#
# COMPACT_ATOMS: atom_id res chain seq x y z
N MET A 1 7.27 18.82 -13.11
CA MET A 1 6.73 19.35 -11.84
C MET A 1 6.97 18.27 -10.81
N ASP A 2 8.02 18.40 -9.99
CA ASP A 2 8.44 17.35 -9.04
C ASP A 2 7.56 17.40 -7.78
N ILE A 3 6.42 16.72 -7.83
CA ILE A 3 5.40 16.76 -6.77
C ILE A 3 5.85 16.01 -5.51
N ILE A 4 6.81 15.08 -5.67
CA ILE A 4 7.33 14.20 -4.62
C ILE A 4 8.86 14.26 -4.63
N LYS A 5 9.45 15.03 -3.71
CA LYS A 5 10.90 15.09 -3.51
C LYS A 5 11.29 14.29 -2.27
N SER A 6 11.31 12.97 -2.39
CA SER A 6 11.78 12.12 -1.30
C SER A 6 12.21 10.73 -1.79
N ARG A 7 13.44 10.64 -2.29
CA ARG A 7 14.28 9.40 -2.33
C ARG A 7 14.74 8.98 -0.92
N ALA A 8 13.87 9.10 0.09
CA ALA A 8 14.17 8.59 1.42
C ALA A 8 13.91 7.09 1.42
N LYS A 9 14.76 6.32 2.11
CA LYS A 9 14.53 4.91 2.46
C LYS A 9 13.29 4.82 3.36
N THR A 10 12.10 5.03 2.80
CA THR A 10 10.85 5.05 3.55
C THR A 10 10.52 3.62 3.94
N LYS A 11 10.42 3.36 5.25
CA LYS A 11 10.03 2.06 5.79
C LYS A 11 8.68 1.66 5.18
N ILE A 12 8.67 0.61 4.38
CA ILE A 12 7.44 -0.04 3.93
C ILE A 12 6.85 -0.73 5.17
N THR A 13 6.00 -0.03 5.92
CA THR A 13 5.50 -0.46 7.24
C THR A 13 4.16 -1.20 7.17
N THR A 14 3.94 -2.10 6.21
CA THR A 14 2.66 -2.85 6.15
C THR A 14 2.79 -4.22 5.48
N PHE A 15 1.83 -5.12 5.76
CA PHE A 15 1.70 -6.52 5.36
C PHE A 15 1.69 -6.76 3.84
N TRP A 16 2.78 -6.40 3.16
CA TRP A 16 2.97 -6.78 1.77
C TRP A 16 3.14 -8.29 1.67
N PRO A 17 2.64 -8.91 0.59
CA PRO A 17 2.82 -10.33 0.33
C PRO A 17 4.29 -10.63 -0.06
N LEU A 18 5.20 -10.48 0.90
CA LEU A 18 6.62 -10.87 0.83
C LEU A 18 6.85 -12.32 1.25
N GLY A 19 5.80 -13.06 1.61
CA GLY A 19 5.94 -14.39 2.17
C GLY A 19 6.40 -14.39 3.64
N GLN A 20 6.14 -13.33 4.39
CA GLN A 20 6.42 -13.29 5.83
C GLN A 20 5.37 -14.05 6.66
N LYS A 21 5.81 -14.57 7.80
CA LYS A 21 4.95 -15.19 8.81
C LYS A 21 4.54 -14.14 9.83
N ILE A 22 3.27 -14.10 10.16
CA ILE A 22 2.71 -13.18 11.15
C ILE A 22 2.03 -13.99 12.23
N VAL A 23 2.24 -13.60 13.48
CA VAL A 23 1.58 -14.23 14.62
C VAL A 23 0.32 -13.44 14.92
N ASP A 24 -0.82 -14.12 14.91
CA ASP A 24 -2.07 -13.53 15.39
C ASP A 24 -1.92 -13.23 16.90
N PRO A 25 -2.02 -11.95 17.30
CA PRO A 25 -1.72 -11.56 18.68
C PRO A 25 -2.72 -12.11 19.70
N LYS A 26 -3.88 -12.66 19.27
CA LYS A 26 -4.91 -13.19 20.16
C LYS A 26 -4.99 -14.70 20.14
N THR A 27 -4.82 -15.32 18.98
CA THR A 27 -4.89 -16.78 18.86
C THR A 27 -3.52 -17.46 18.91
N GLY A 28 -2.43 -16.70 18.80
CA GLY A 28 -1.06 -17.23 18.71
C GLY A 28 -0.78 -17.99 17.41
N ARG A 29 -1.76 -18.08 16.50
CA ARG A 29 -1.62 -18.80 15.24
C ARG A 29 -0.66 -18.08 14.31
N VAL A 30 0.20 -18.85 13.67
CA VAL A 30 1.07 -18.35 12.61
C VAL A 30 0.29 -18.36 11.30
N VAL A 31 0.14 -17.19 10.70
CA VAL A 31 -0.43 -17.01 9.36
C VAL A 31 0.71 -16.68 8.40
N GLN A 32 0.78 -17.45 7.32
CA GLN A 32 1.74 -17.23 6.24
C GLN A 32 1.12 -16.28 5.23
N LEU A 33 1.68 -15.07 5.08
CA LEU A 33 1.24 -14.20 3.98
C LEU A 33 1.61 -14.84 2.63
N PRO A 34 0.80 -14.61 1.58
CA PRO A 34 1.19 -14.97 0.22
C PRO A 34 2.54 -14.36 -0.13
N LYS A 35 3.27 -15.02 -1.03
CA LYS A 35 4.47 -14.46 -1.64
C LYS A 35 4.15 -14.04 -3.08
N VAL A 36 4.20 -12.73 -3.32
CA VAL A 36 4.01 -12.09 -4.62
C VAL A 36 5.32 -11.47 -5.07
N PHE A 37 6.01 -10.76 -4.18
CA PHE A 37 7.32 -10.19 -4.46
C PHE A 37 8.43 -11.11 -3.96
N ARG A 38 9.57 -11.08 -4.65
CA ARG A 38 10.74 -11.87 -4.28
C ARG A 38 11.42 -11.34 -3.02
N ASP A 39 11.54 -10.01 -2.93
CA ASP A 39 12.29 -9.24 -1.95
C ASP A 39 11.71 -7.81 -1.82
N GLU A 40 12.29 -7.01 -0.92
CA GLU A 40 11.89 -5.62 -0.69
C GLU A 40 12.24 -4.69 -1.85
N GLU A 41 13.29 -5.02 -2.62
CA GLU A 41 13.74 -4.24 -3.76
C GLU A 41 12.71 -4.31 -4.90
N GLY A 42 12.28 -5.50 -5.28
CA GLY A 42 11.23 -5.68 -6.29
C GLY A 42 9.88 -5.10 -5.86
N LEU A 43 9.57 -5.09 -4.55
CA LEU A 43 8.41 -4.36 -4.04
C LEU A 43 8.58 -2.85 -4.21
N ARG A 44 9.77 -2.32 -3.95
CA ARG A 44 10.04 -0.89 -4.07
C ARG A 44 9.93 -0.43 -5.52
N GLU A 45 10.54 -1.15 -6.45
CA GLU A 45 10.46 -0.88 -7.89
C GLU A 45 9.01 -0.88 -8.37
N PHE A 46 8.22 -1.88 -7.96
CA PHE A 46 6.79 -1.92 -8.26
C PHE A 46 6.03 -0.69 -7.75
N LEU A 47 6.27 -0.28 -6.50
CA LEU A 47 5.60 0.89 -5.92
C LEU A 47 5.99 2.19 -6.61
N ASP A 48 7.25 2.33 -6.98
CA ASP A 48 7.74 3.49 -7.71
C ASP A 48 7.10 3.54 -9.12
N GLU A 49 6.99 2.42 -9.82
CA GLU A 49 6.30 2.34 -11.13
C GLU A 49 4.80 2.65 -11.05
N VAL A 50 4.09 2.09 -10.06
CA VAL A 50 2.66 2.37 -9.83
C VAL A 50 2.44 3.86 -9.61
N LEU A 51 3.26 4.47 -8.76
CA LEU A 51 3.13 5.88 -8.43
C LEU A 51 3.49 6.78 -9.63
N GLU A 52 4.54 6.44 -10.38
CA GLU A 52 4.93 7.17 -11.58
C GLU A 52 3.79 7.18 -12.61
N ARG A 53 3.22 6.02 -12.93
CA ARG A 53 2.10 5.92 -13.88
C ARG A 53 0.83 6.58 -13.35
N ALA A 54 0.53 6.46 -12.06
CA ALA A 54 -0.62 7.13 -11.46
C ALA A 54 -0.52 8.65 -11.61
N LEU A 55 0.64 9.24 -11.29
CA LEU A 55 0.84 10.69 -11.33
C LEU A 55 0.86 11.29 -12.74
N GLN A 56 0.96 10.46 -13.79
CA GLN A 56 0.80 10.90 -15.18
C GLN A 56 -0.68 11.12 -15.55
N LYS A 57 -1.62 10.60 -14.75
CA LYS A 57 -3.05 10.82 -14.96
C LYS A 57 -3.56 11.97 -14.12
N GLU A 58 -4.38 12.82 -14.74
CA GLU A 58 -4.92 14.01 -14.09
C GLU A 58 -5.74 13.65 -12.84
N GLU A 59 -6.57 12.59 -12.91
CA GLU A 59 -7.42 12.13 -11.81
C GLU A 59 -6.66 11.95 -10.49
N TYR A 60 -5.47 11.35 -10.54
CA TYR A 60 -4.65 11.07 -9.38
C TYR A 60 -3.82 12.27 -8.94
N TYR A 61 -3.34 13.07 -9.90
CA TYR A 61 -2.56 14.26 -9.59
C TYR A 61 -3.39 15.34 -8.89
N THR A 62 -4.68 15.48 -9.23
CA THR A 62 -5.54 16.51 -8.63
C THR A 62 -5.78 16.36 -7.14
N GLU A 63 -5.60 15.15 -6.59
CA GLU A 63 -5.74 14.87 -5.15
C GLU A 63 -4.71 15.64 -4.28
N PHE A 64 -3.59 16.07 -4.87
CA PHE A 64 -2.52 16.79 -4.16
C PHE A 64 -2.76 18.30 -4.02
N ARG A 65 -3.93 18.81 -4.42
CA ARG A 65 -4.21 20.26 -4.41
C ARG A 65 -4.56 20.76 -3.01
N GLY A 66 -3.54 21.21 -2.25
CA GLY A 66 -3.69 21.99 -1.02
C GLY A 66 -4.00 21.18 0.25
N GLN A 67 -3.99 19.85 0.17
CA GLN A 67 -4.27 18.98 1.30
C GLN A 67 -3.01 18.72 2.13
N SER A 68 -3.09 18.80 3.46
CA SER A 68 -1.95 18.42 4.33
C SER A 68 -1.69 16.91 4.34
N PHE A 69 -2.68 16.12 3.91
CA PHE A 69 -2.63 14.67 3.86
C PHE A 69 -3.44 14.15 2.66
N VAL A 70 -2.91 13.19 1.92
CA VAL A 70 -3.52 12.64 0.70
C VAL A 70 -3.57 11.13 0.80
N LYS A 71 -4.74 10.53 0.53
CA LYS A 71 -4.90 9.08 0.33
C LYS A 71 -5.15 8.82 -1.15
N LEU A 72 -4.18 8.22 -1.81
CA LEU A 72 -4.26 7.88 -3.23
C LEU A 72 -4.55 6.39 -3.38
N ARG A 73 -5.75 6.04 -3.85
CA ARG A 73 -6.11 4.65 -4.17
C ARG A 73 -5.94 4.42 -5.66
N VAL A 74 -4.97 3.60 -6.02
CA VAL A 74 -4.58 3.35 -7.41
C VAL A 74 -5.01 1.96 -7.83
N ASN A 75 -5.85 1.89 -8.85
CA ASN A 75 -6.28 0.63 -9.45
C ASN A 75 -5.25 0.19 -10.51
N LEU A 76 -4.63 -0.97 -10.33
CA LEU A 76 -3.55 -1.43 -11.22
C LEU A 76 -4.05 -1.66 -12.65
N ASN A 77 -5.30 -2.12 -12.80
CA ASN A 77 -5.90 -2.33 -14.12
C ASN A 77 -6.04 -1.02 -14.90
N GLU A 78 -6.37 0.08 -14.23
CA GLU A 78 -6.46 1.40 -14.86
C GLU A 78 -5.10 1.89 -15.35
N LEU A 79 -4.00 1.42 -14.75
CA LEU A 79 -2.63 1.73 -15.16
C LEU A 79 -2.07 0.74 -16.20
N GLY A 80 -2.86 -0.24 -16.65
CA GLY A 80 -2.39 -1.33 -17.50
C GLY A 80 -1.33 -2.20 -16.83
N MET A 81 -1.31 -2.25 -15.49
CA MET A 81 -0.39 -3.04 -14.69
C MET A 81 -1.09 -4.30 -14.20
N HIS A 82 -0.38 -5.42 -14.19
CA HIS A 82 -0.90 -6.67 -13.66
C HIS A 82 0.10 -7.31 -12.70
N ILE A 83 -0.34 -7.50 -11.46
CA ILE A 83 0.34 -8.35 -10.48
C ILE A 83 -0.65 -9.39 -9.97
N ASP A 84 -0.20 -10.65 -9.90
CA ASP A 84 -1.05 -11.74 -9.45
C ASP A 84 -1.50 -11.52 -7.99
N GLY A 85 -2.81 -11.32 -7.83
CA GLY A 85 -3.48 -11.26 -6.54
C GLY A 85 -3.49 -9.90 -5.84
N ILE A 86 -3.05 -8.82 -6.49
CA ILE A 86 -3.21 -7.44 -6.03
C ILE A 86 -3.92 -6.66 -7.13
N ASP A 87 -5.02 -5.99 -6.77
CA ASP A 87 -5.84 -5.20 -7.71
C ASP A 87 -5.69 -3.69 -7.44
N VAL A 88 -5.57 -3.29 -6.17
CA VAL A 88 -5.51 -1.88 -5.76
C VAL A 88 -4.40 -1.67 -4.73
N VAL A 89 -3.65 -0.58 -4.91
CA VAL A 89 -2.65 -0.09 -3.95
C VAL A 89 -3.13 1.25 -3.37
N GLU A 90 -3.09 1.39 -2.05
CA GLU A 90 -3.31 2.66 -1.39
C GLU A 90 -1.98 3.26 -0.95
N PHE A 91 -1.71 4.50 -1.35
CA PHE A 91 -0.60 5.31 -0.90
C PHE A 91 -1.11 6.42 0.01
N GLN A 92 -0.38 6.71 1.09
CA GLN A 92 -0.70 7.79 1.99
C GLN A 92 0.47 8.76 2.06
N PHE A 93 0.19 10.03 1.79
CA PHE A 93 1.17 11.11 1.78
C PHE A 93 0.84 12.16 2.83
N SER A 94 1.87 12.77 3.40
CA SER A 94 1.74 14.02 4.15
C SER A 94 2.53 15.13 3.48
N TYR A 95 1.99 16.34 3.54
CA TYR A 95 2.70 17.52 3.08
C TYR A 95 3.71 17.97 4.14
N ASN A 96 4.99 17.98 3.77
CA ASN A 96 6.04 18.54 4.60
C ASN A 96 6.25 20.01 4.24
N GLN A 97 5.74 20.91 5.09
CA GLN A 97 5.87 22.36 4.88
C GLN A 97 7.33 22.81 4.80
N ALA A 98 8.21 22.27 5.64
CA ALA A 98 9.62 22.64 5.66
C ALA A 98 10.36 22.26 4.37
N LYS A 99 9.93 21.20 3.69
CA LYS A 99 10.50 20.75 2.41
C LYS A 99 9.70 21.24 1.19
N GLY A 100 8.55 21.86 1.39
CA GLY A 100 7.62 22.26 0.33
C GLY A 100 7.16 21.11 -0.55
N ALA A 101 7.04 19.88 -0.01
CA ALA A 101 6.78 18.69 -0.81
C ALA A 101 5.99 17.62 -0.06
N TYR A 102 5.23 16.81 -0.81
CA TYR A 102 4.59 15.62 -0.28
C TYR A 102 5.61 14.51 -0.02
N GLN A 103 5.44 13.81 1.09
CA GLN A 103 6.25 12.65 1.49
C GLN A 103 5.34 11.44 1.65
N LEU A 104 5.75 10.31 1.06
CA LEU A 104 5.08 9.03 1.27
C LEU A 104 5.27 8.62 2.74
N ILE A 105 4.15 8.41 3.45
CA ILE A 105 4.13 7.89 4.81
C ILE A 105 4.08 6.36 4.78
N THR A 106 3.16 5.81 4.00
CA THR A 106 2.96 4.37 3.88
C THR A 106 2.29 4.02 2.55
N ALA A 107 2.47 2.78 2.12
CA ALA A 107 1.76 2.17 1.01
C ALA A 107 1.40 0.73 1.38
N TYR A 108 0.22 0.27 0.96
CA TYR A 108 -0.22 -1.11 1.17
C TYR A 108 -1.21 -1.55 0.08
N PRO A 109 -1.29 -2.86 -0.22
CA PRO A 109 -2.32 -3.35 -1.11
C PRO A 109 -3.66 -3.35 -0.35
N SER A 110 -4.70 -2.77 -0.95
CA SER A 110 -6.00 -2.59 -0.30
C SER A 110 -7.08 -3.52 -0.87
N LYS A 111 -6.84 -4.10 -2.05
CA LYS A 111 -7.73 -5.06 -2.69
C LYS A 111 -6.97 -6.10 -3.49
N GLY A 112 -7.44 -7.35 -3.48
CA GLY A 112 -6.95 -8.44 -4.32
C GLY A 112 -7.00 -9.81 -3.66
N LYS A 113 -6.95 -10.88 -4.46
CA LYS A 113 -7.07 -12.28 -3.98
C LYS A 113 -5.95 -12.72 -3.03
N LYS A 114 -4.79 -12.07 -3.07
CA LYS A 114 -3.64 -12.31 -2.19
C LYS A 114 -3.47 -11.22 -1.13
N VAL A 115 -4.43 -10.31 -1.00
CA VAL A 115 -4.46 -9.28 0.03
C VAL A 115 -5.24 -9.81 1.24
N LEU A 116 -4.62 -9.77 2.41
CA LEU A 116 -5.24 -10.19 3.66
C LEU A 116 -5.53 -8.99 4.56
N GLY A 117 -6.74 -8.95 5.11
CA GLY A 117 -7.15 -7.98 6.13
C GLY A 117 -7.54 -8.70 7.42
N TYR A 118 -7.32 -8.07 8.57
CA TYR A 118 -7.75 -8.59 9.86
C TYR A 118 -9.06 -7.94 10.27
N VAL A 119 -10.10 -8.73 10.49
CA VAL A 119 -11.40 -8.26 10.98
C VAL A 119 -11.55 -8.63 12.44
N TRP A 120 -11.88 -7.64 13.26
CA TRP A 120 -12.17 -7.80 14.68
C TRP A 120 -13.68 -7.84 14.91
N ASP A 121 -14.17 -8.96 15.44
CA ASP A 121 -15.54 -9.11 15.93
C ASP A 121 -15.56 -8.74 17.42
N ARG A 122 -16.19 -7.60 17.74
CA ARG A 122 -16.28 -7.09 19.12
C ARG A 122 -17.16 -7.97 20.00
N GLU A 123 -18.26 -8.50 19.46
CA GLU A 123 -19.22 -9.29 20.23
C GLU A 123 -18.63 -10.64 20.63
N LYS A 124 -17.92 -11.29 19.70
CA LYS A 124 -17.27 -12.58 19.93
C LYS A 124 -15.91 -12.46 20.60
N GLN A 125 -15.44 -11.24 20.83
CA GLN A 125 -14.07 -10.93 21.25
C GLN A 125 -13.04 -11.78 20.50
N SER A 126 -13.20 -11.90 19.19
CA SER A 126 -12.33 -12.72 18.34
C SER A 126 -12.07 -12.01 17.02
N GLY A 127 -10.98 -12.37 16.35
CA GLY A 127 -10.69 -11.83 15.03
C GLY A 127 -10.19 -12.91 14.10
N ARG A 128 -10.23 -12.59 12.81
CA ARG A 128 -9.81 -13.50 11.75
C ARG A 128 -9.24 -12.74 10.58
N TRP A 129 -8.27 -13.38 9.93
CA TRP A 129 -7.75 -12.93 8.64
C TRP A 129 -8.74 -13.32 7.53
N ILE A 130 -9.06 -12.36 6.66
CA ILE A 130 -9.92 -12.55 5.49
C ILE A 130 -9.21 -12.08 4.22
N ARG A 131 -9.59 -12.61 3.07
CA ARG A 131 -9.14 -12.08 1.78
C ARG A 131 -9.93 -10.82 1.44
N MET A 132 -9.23 -9.80 0.96
CA MET A 132 -9.78 -8.50 0.57
C MET A 132 -10.06 -8.44 -0.94
N GLY A 133 -10.69 -9.49 -1.49
CA GLY A 133 -10.99 -9.62 -2.92
C GLY A 133 -12.34 -9.04 -3.30
#